data_AF-V9GY41-F1
#
_entry.id   AF-V9GY41-F1
#
_cell.length_a   1.000
_cell.length_b   1.000
_cell.length_c   1.000
_cell.angle_alpha   90.00
_cell.angle_beta   90.00
_cell.angle_gamma   90.00
#
_symmetry.space_group_name_H-M   'P 1'
#
loop_
_entity.id
_entity.type
_entity.pdbx_description
1 polymer ?
#
loop_
_entity_poly.entity_id
_entity_poly.type
_entity_poly.pdbx_seq_one_letter_code
_entity_poly.pdbx_strand_id
1 'polypeptide(L)'
;MSVSVLSPSRLLGDVSGILQAASLLILLLLLIKAVQLYLHRQWLLKALQQFPCPPSHWLFGHIQELQQDQELQRIQKWVETFPSACPHWLWGGKVRVQLYDPDYMKVILGRSDPKSHGSYRFLAPWIGYGLLLLNGQTWFQHRRMLTPAFHYDILKPYVGLMADSVRVMLDKWEELLGQDSPLEVFQHVSLMTLDTIMKCAFRHWQRAQHSRHLP
;
A
#
# COMPACT_ATOMS: atom_id res chain seq x y z
N MET A 1 -56.66 -3.36 48.05
CA MET A 1 -55.98 -2.49 47.07
C MET A 1 -54.64 -2.10 47.64
N SER A 2 -53.55 -2.64 47.10
CA SER A 2 -52.18 -2.25 47.44
C SER A 2 -51.34 -2.40 46.18
N VAL A 3 -51.22 -1.31 45.44
CA VAL A 3 -50.36 -1.24 44.25
C VAL A 3 -48.94 -1.03 44.75
N SER A 4 -48.13 -2.08 44.69
CA SER A 4 -46.72 -2.02 45.04
C SER A 4 -45.98 -1.10 44.08
N VAL A 5 -45.57 0.07 44.59
CA VAL A 5 -44.71 1.03 43.90
C VAL A 5 -43.35 0.38 43.66
N LEU A 6 -43.01 0.16 42.39
CA LEU A 6 -41.64 -0.18 41.97
C LEU A 6 -40.70 0.94 42.44
N SER A 7 -39.87 0.62 43.43
CA SER A 7 -38.93 1.57 44.02
C SER A 7 -37.75 1.80 43.08
N PRO A 8 -37.42 3.06 42.73
CA PRO A 8 -36.34 3.38 41.77
C PRO A 8 -34.94 2.95 42.25
N SER A 9 -34.75 2.68 43.54
CA SER A 9 -33.50 2.20 44.13
C SER A 9 -33.12 0.78 43.73
N ARG A 10 -34.09 -0.10 43.41
CA ARG A 10 -33.80 -1.48 42.97
C ARG A 10 -33.27 -1.52 41.54
N LEU A 11 -33.81 -0.68 40.65
CA LEU A 11 -33.34 -0.54 39.26
C LEU A 11 -31.93 0.06 39.19
N LEU A 12 -31.61 1.04 40.04
CA LEU A 12 -30.25 1.63 40.10
C LEU A 12 -29.18 0.62 40.56
N GLY A 13 -29.53 -0.27 41.52
CA GLY A 13 -28.63 -1.33 41.97
C GLY A 13 -28.34 -2.37 40.89
N ASP A 14 -29.35 -2.70 40.08
CA ASP A 14 -29.26 -3.65 38.97
C ASP A 14 -28.37 -3.10 37.83
N VAL A 15 -28.54 -1.82 37.48
CA VAL A 15 -27.72 -1.15 36.46
C VAL A 15 -26.25 -1.06 36.90
N SER A 16 -25.99 -0.76 38.18
CA SER A 16 -24.63 -0.73 38.74
C SER A 16 -23.94 -2.10 38.67
N GLY A 17 -24.66 -3.18 39.00
CA GLY A 17 -24.15 -4.55 38.89
C GLY A 17 -23.83 -4.98 37.47
N ILE A 18 -24.70 -4.64 36.51
CA ILE A 18 -24.47 -4.90 35.08
C ILE A 18 -23.24 -4.13 34.58
N LEU A 19 -23.07 -2.86 34.99
CA LEU A 19 -21.93 -2.04 34.60
C LEU A 19 -20.61 -2.60 35.16
N GLN A 20 -20.60 -3.07 36.41
CA GLN A 20 -19.44 -3.72 37.03
C GLN A 20 -19.08 -5.04 36.32
N ALA A 21 -20.07 -5.88 36.04
CA ALA A 21 -19.87 -7.13 35.31
C ALA A 21 -19.34 -6.87 33.89
N ALA A 22 -19.89 -5.88 33.18
CA ALA A 22 -19.42 -5.46 31.87
C ALA A 22 -17.98 -4.92 31.93
N SER A 23 -17.65 -4.11 32.94
CA SER A 23 -16.29 -3.58 33.14
C SER A 23 -15.27 -4.71 33.38
N LEU A 24 -15.60 -5.68 34.23
CA LEU A 24 -14.76 -6.86 34.48
C LEU A 24 -14.59 -7.73 33.24
N LEU A 25 -15.67 -7.92 32.46
CA LEU A 25 -15.61 -8.65 31.20
C LEU A 25 -14.71 -7.94 30.18
N ILE A 26 -14.83 -6.62 30.05
CA ILE A 26 -13.97 -5.81 29.18
C ILE A 26 -12.51 -5.92 29.63
N LEU A 27 -12.23 -5.80 30.93
CA LEU A 27 -10.88 -5.93 31.48
C LEU A 27 -10.29 -7.32 31.20
N LEU A 28 -11.08 -8.38 31.39
CA LEU A 28 -10.68 -9.75 31.08
C LEU A 28 -10.36 -9.92 29.58
N LEU A 29 -11.21 -9.40 28.70
CA LEU A 29 -10.98 -9.45 27.24
C LEU A 29 -9.72 -8.68 26.84
N LEU A 30 -9.47 -7.51 27.44
CA LEU A 30 -8.24 -6.73 27.24
C LEU A 30 -7.00 -7.50 27.70
N LEU A 31 -7.06 -8.16 28.86
CA LEU A 31 -5.96 -8.97 29.39
C LEU A 31 -5.67 -10.16 28.47
N ILE A 32 -6.69 -10.88 28.01
CA ILE A 32 -6.53 -11.97 27.04
C ILE A 32 -5.87 -11.45 25.76
N LYS A 33 -6.32 -10.29 25.23
CA LYS A 33 -5.70 -9.69 24.05
C LYS A 33 -4.26 -9.25 24.28
N ALA A 34 -3.93 -8.71 25.45
CA ALA A 34 -2.56 -8.34 25.81
C ALA A 34 -1.65 -9.59 25.86
N VAL A 35 -2.11 -10.68 26.48
CA VAL A 35 -1.37 -11.96 26.50
C VAL A 35 -1.19 -12.52 25.10
N GLN A 36 -2.24 -12.53 24.28
CA GLN A 36 -2.16 -12.97 22.87
C GLN A 36 -1.14 -12.15 22.08
N LEU A 37 -1.17 -10.82 22.21
CA LEU A 37 -0.23 -9.91 21.54
C LEU A 37 1.20 -10.13 22.02
N TYR A 38 1.41 -10.33 23.31
CA TYR A 38 2.72 -10.61 23.89
C TYR A 38 3.29 -11.94 23.38
N LEU A 39 2.52 -13.02 23.43
CA LEU A 39 2.94 -14.33 22.94
C LEU A 39 3.22 -14.30 21.43
N HIS A 40 2.37 -13.62 20.66
CA HIS A 40 2.59 -13.44 19.23
C HIS A 40 3.88 -12.67 18.93
N ARG A 41 4.15 -11.59 19.68
CA ARG A 41 5.40 -10.83 19.55
C ARG A 41 6.62 -11.68 19.90
N GLN A 42 6.57 -12.45 20.99
CA GLN A 42 7.63 -13.37 21.38
C GLN A 42 7.91 -14.42 20.31
N TRP A 43 6.86 -14.96 19.68
CA TRP A 43 6.99 -15.87 18.56
C TRP A 43 7.66 -15.20 17.35
N LEU A 44 7.23 -14.00 16.97
CA LEU A 44 7.83 -13.24 15.86
C LEU A 44 9.31 -12.92 16.10
N LEU A 45 9.68 -12.52 17.33
CA LEU A 45 11.07 -12.27 17.70
C LEU A 45 11.93 -13.52 17.52
N LYS A 46 11.43 -14.69 17.95
CA LYS A 46 12.12 -15.98 17.74
C LYS A 46 12.20 -16.36 16.27
N ALA A 47 11.12 -16.17 15.50
CA ALA A 47 11.07 -16.50 14.08
C ALA A 47 12.04 -15.64 13.25
N LEU A 48 12.27 -14.40 13.64
CA LEU A 48 13.10 -13.43 12.94
C LEU A 48 14.49 -13.24 13.56
N GLN A 49 14.85 -14.05 14.56
CA GLN A 49 16.12 -13.92 15.29
C GLN A 49 17.37 -14.06 14.40
N GLN A 50 17.24 -14.72 13.24
CA GLN A 50 18.33 -14.93 12.30
C GLN A 50 18.63 -13.70 11.45
N PHE A 51 17.70 -12.74 11.38
CA PHE A 51 17.88 -11.53 10.60
C PHE A 51 18.38 -10.40 11.49
N PRO A 52 19.46 -9.71 11.08
CA PRO A 52 19.94 -8.56 11.83
C PRO A 52 18.90 -7.43 11.73
N CYS A 53 18.65 -6.76 12.86
CA CYS A 53 17.58 -5.78 12.99
C CYS A 53 18.06 -4.60 13.85
N PRO A 54 17.75 -3.34 13.47
CA PRO A 54 18.02 -2.20 14.34
C PRO A 54 17.22 -2.30 15.65
N PRO A 55 17.69 -1.66 16.73
CA PRO A 55 16.97 -1.63 17.99
C PRO A 55 15.62 -0.92 17.80
N SER A 56 14.54 -1.67 17.99
CA SER A 56 13.18 -1.16 17.81
C SER A 56 12.54 -0.72 19.13
N HIS A 57 11.75 0.37 19.11
CA HIS A 57 10.95 0.74 20.27
C HIS A 57 9.89 -0.33 20.61
N TRP A 58 9.66 -0.61 21.89
CA TRP A 58 8.77 -1.70 22.32
C TRP A 58 7.32 -1.55 21.82
N LEU A 59 6.76 -0.33 21.74
CA LEU A 59 5.40 -0.11 21.23
C LEU A 59 5.34 0.32 19.74
N PHE A 60 6.10 1.36 19.38
CA PHE A 60 6.05 1.99 18.07
C PHE A 60 6.99 1.40 17.01
N GLY A 61 7.87 0.47 17.39
CA GLY A 61 8.83 -0.14 16.47
C GLY A 61 9.72 0.92 15.81
N HIS A 62 9.75 0.92 14.48
CA HIS A 62 10.52 1.84 13.63
C HIS A 62 9.64 2.88 12.92
N ILE A 63 8.39 3.10 13.35
CA ILE A 63 7.47 4.00 12.62
C ILE A 63 8.01 5.43 12.52
N GLN A 64 8.63 5.94 13.59
CA GLN A 64 9.23 7.28 13.58
C GLN A 64 10.38 7.40 12.57
N GLU A 65 11.09 6.29 12.34
CA GLU A 65 12.16 6.23 11.34
C GLU A 65 11.65 6.13 9.90
N LEU A 66 10.39 5.74 9.70
CA LEU A 66 9.78 5.66 8.37
C LEU A 66 9.11 6.98 7.96
N GLN A 67 8.61 7.78 8.90
CA GLN A 67 7.79 8.96 8.58
C GLN A 67 8.56 10.18 8.03
N GLN A 68 9.89 10.11 7.91
CA GLN A 68 10.72 11.24 7.50
C GLN A 68 10.96 11.24 5.99
N ASP A 69 10.97 12.40 5.33
CA ASP A 69 11.12 12.61 3.87
C ASP A 69 12.47 12.14 3.27
N GLN A 70 13.22 11.30 3.98
CA GLN A 70 14.50 10.70 3.60
C GLN A 70 14.41 9.16 3.57
N GLU A 71 13.24 8.60 3.27
CA GLU A 71 13.03 7.14 3.23
C GLU A 71 14.07 6.43 2.35
N LEU A 72 14.34 6.92 1.14
CA LEU A 72 15.29 6.29 0.23
C LEU A 72 16.72 6.26 0.76
N GLN A 73 17.20 7.36 1.35
CA GLN A 73 18.54 7.43 1.95
C GLN A 73 18.67 6.48 3.14
N ARG A 74 17.60 6.31 3.91
CA ARG A 74 17.54 5.35 5.03
C ARG A 74 17.54 3.92 4.57
N ILE A 75 16.73 3.60 3.55
CA ILE A 75 16.71 2.28 2.94
C ILE A 75 18.12 1.94 2.46
N GLN A 76 18.80 2.86 1.78
CA GLN A 76 20.19 2.65 1.36
C GLN A 76 21.11 2.36 2.56
N LYS A 77 21.08 3.19 3.60
CA LYS A 77 21.88 2.98 4.81
C LYS A 77 21.59 1.62 5.47
N TRP A 78 20.34 1.20 5.52
CA TRP A 78 19.96 -0.10 6.08
C TRP A 78 20.44 -1.27 5.24
N VAL A 79 20.36 -1.17 3.91
CA VAL A 79 20.90 -2.18 2.99
C VAL A 79 22.41 -2.31 3.17
N GLU A 80 23.12 -1.21 3.38
CA GLU A 80 24.57 -1.22 3.64
C GLU A 80 24.92 -1.78 5.03
N THR A 81 24.09 -1.54 6.04
CA THR A 81 24.36 -1.92 7.43
C THR A 81 23.96 -3.36 7.76
N PHE A 82 22.86 -3.83 7.18
CA PHE A 82 22.26 -5.12 7.51
C PHE A 82 22.35 -6.04 6.28
N PRO A 83 23.11 -7.13 6.31
CA PRO A 83 23.21 -8.02 5.16
C PRO A 83 21.88 -8.73 4.87
N SER A 84 21.58 -8.86 3.58
CA SER A 84 20.50 -9.66 2.98
C SER A 84 19.04 -9.26 3.27
N ALA A 85 18.66 -9.11 4.53
CA ALA A 85 17.29 -8.82 4.92
C ALA A 85 17.22 -8.16 6.31
N CYS A 86 16.25 -7.26 6.47
CA CYS A 86 16.07 -6.51 7.72
C CYS A 86 14.59 -6.44 8.15
N PRO A 87 14.23 -7.00 9.33
CA PRO A 87 12.91 -6.86 9.92
C PRO A 87 12.65 -5.44 10.40
N HIS A 88 11.47 -4.92 10.06
CA HIS A 88 10.99 -3.62 10.49
C HIS A 88 9.72 -3.80 11.30
N TRP A 89 9.85 -3.59 12.61
CA TRP A 89 8.72 -3.56 13.52
C TRP A 89 7.85 -2.34 13.26
N LEU A 90 6.57 -2.58 13.03
CA LEU A 90 5.52 -1.58 12.98
C LEU A 90 4.76 -1.61 14.32
N TRP A 91 3.77 -0.74 14.45
CA TRP A 91 3.00 -0.58 15.68
C TRP A 91 2.50 -1.92 16.25
N GLY A 92 2.79 -2.15 17.53
CA GLY A 92 2.38 -3.33 18.28
C GLY A 92 3.14 -4.60 17.90
N GLY A 93 2.44 -5.57 17.31
CA GLY A 93 2.97 -6.89 16.94
C GLY A 93 3.10 -7.11 15.44
N LYS A 94 3.10 -6.06 14.63
CA LYS A 94 3.23 -6.18 13.17
C LYS A 94 4.70 -6.01 12.77
N VAL A 95 5.18 -6.86 11.88
CA VAL A 95 6.54 -6.78 11.35
C VAL A 95 6.52 -6.89 9.83
N ARG A 96 7.35 -6.09 9.17
CA ARG A 96 7.61 -6.14 7.73
C ARG A 96 9.07 -6.54 7.53
N VAL A 97 9.34 -7.59 6.78
CA VAL A 97 10.72 -7.94 6.43
C VAL A 97 11.07 -7.28 5.10
N GLN A 98 12.09 -6.42 5.11
CA GLN A 98 12.66 -5.88 3.88
C GLN A 98 13.67 -6.90 3.33
N LEU A 99 13.47 -7.32 2.09
CA LEU A 99 14.32 -8.28 1.39
C LEU A 99 15.00 -7.55 0.25
N TYR A 100 16.33 -7.64 0.20
CA TYR A 100 17.15 -7.05 -0.88
C TYR A 100 18.27 -8.00 -1.32
N ASP A 101 18.32 -9.20 -0.75
CA ASP A 101 19.14 -10.30 -1.26
C ASP A 101 18.48 -10.99 -2.45
N PRO A 102 19.18 -11.18 -3.58
CA PRO A 102 18.61 -11.81 -4.76
C PRO A 102 18.15 -13.26 -4.51
N ASP A 103 18.84 -14.03 -3.66
CA ASP A 103 18.47 -15.41 -3.38
C ASP A 103 17.17 -15.50 -2.57
N TYR A 104 17.01 -14.63 -1.57
CA TYR A 104 15.73 -14.53 -0.84
C TYR A 104 14.60 -14.01 -1.74
N MET A 105 14.86 -12.98 -2.55
CA MET A 105 13.86 -12.43 -3.45
C MET A 105 13.38 -13.48 -4.46
N LYS A 106 14.28 -14.29 -5.01
CA LYS A 106 13.92 -15.39 -5.92
C LYS A 106 12.97 -16.39 -5.28
N VAL A 107 13.21 -16.78 -4.03
CA VAL A 107 12.37 -17.74 -3.29
C VAL A 107 10.97 -17.18 -3.06
N ILE A 108 10.84 -15.89 -2.72
CA ILE A 108 9.54 -15.26 -2.44
C ILE A 108 8.80 -14.90 -3.73
N LEU A 109 9.47 -14.28 -4.70
CA LEU A 109 8.86 -13.85 -5.97
C LEU A 109 8.57 -15.02 -6.92
N GLY A 110 9.23 -16.17 -6.73
CA GLY A 110 8.93 -17.40 -7.47
C GLY A 110 7.65 -18.11 -6.99
N ARG A 111 7.08 -17.72 -5.85
CA ARG A 111 5.83 -18.29 -5.32
C ARG A 111 4.63 -17.52 -5.84
N SER A 112 3.46 -18.17 -5.77
CA SER A 112 2.16 -17.54 -6.07
C SER A 112 1.45 -17.04 -4.81
N ASP A 113 2.23 -16.57 -3.82
CA ASP A 113 1.71 -16.04 -2.57
C ASP A 113 0.84 -14.78 -2.83
N PRO A 114 -0.21 -14.55 -2.03
CA PRO A 114 -1.06 -13.38 -2.20
C PRO A 114 -0.29 -12.10 -1.91
N LYS A 115 -0.63 -11.02 -2.63
CA LYS A 115 -0.08 -9.69 -2.37
C LYS A 115 -0.45 -9.22 -0.96
N SER A 116 0.44 -8.45 -0.34
CA SER A 116 0.22 -7.90 1.01
C SER A 116 -1.10 -7.13 1.09
N HIS A 117 -2.01 -7.55 1.97
CA HIS A 117 -3.30 -6.89 2.14
C HIS A 117 -3.20 -5.45 2.65
N GLY A 118 -2.07 -5.04 3.23
CA GLY A 118 -1.91 -3.72 3.87
C GLY A 118 -1.98 -2.57 2.86
N SER A 119 -0.91 -2.39 2.08
CA SER A 119 -0.77 -1.28 1.13
C SER A 119 -1.79 -1.34 -0.01
N TYR A 120 -2.04 -2.54 -0.52
CA TYR A 120 -2.92 -2.77 -1.66
C TYR A 120 -4.40 -2.47 -1.35
N ARG A 121 -4.88 -2.72 -0.11
CA ARG A 121 -6.29 -2.45 0.25
C ARG A 121 -6.66 -0.96 0.20
N PHE A 122 -5.69 -0.06 0.41
CA PHE A 122 -5.93 1.38 0.28
C PHE A 122 -6.22 1.81 -1.16
N LEU A 123 -5.80 1.02 -2.16
CA LEU A 123 -6.09 1.30 -3.56
C LEU A 123 -7.48 0.80 -3.98
N ALA A 124 -8.06 -0.16 -3.25
CA ALA A 124 -9.31 -0.82 -3.65
C ALA A 124 -10.50 0.14 -3.86
N PRO A 125 -10.72 1.20 -3.06
CA PRO A 125 -11.81 2.15 -3.30
C PRO A 125 -11.68 2.94 -4.60
N TRP A 126 -10.46 3.13 -5.11
CA TRP A 126 -10.20 3.91 -6.32
C TRP A 126 -10.22 3.06 -7.59
N ILE A 127 -9.47 1.97 -7.61
CA ILE A 127 -9.28 1.14 -8.83
C ILE A 127 -10.08 -0.17 -8.82
N GLY A 128 -10.81 -0.46 -7.75
CA GLY A 128 -11.56 -1.71 -7.59
C GLY A 128 -10.67 -2.95 -7.51
N TYR A 129 -11.25 -4.15 -7.53
CA TYR A 129 -10.48 -5.41 -7.49
C TYR A 129 -10.08 -5.87 -8.90
N GLY A 130 -9.16 -5.13 -9.52
CA GLY A 130 -8.56 -5.47 -10.82
C GLY A 130 -7.33 -6.39 -10.73
N LEU A 131 -6.60 -6.54 -11.85
CA LEU A 131 -5.42 -7.42 -11.96
C LEU A 131 -4.36 -7.15 -10.87
N LEU A 132 -4.18 -5.90 -10.46
CA LEU A 132 -3.22 -5.50 -9.43
C LEU A 132 -3.59 -6.00 -8.03
N LEU A 133 -4.87 -6.15 -7.72
CA LEU A 133 -5.38 -6.43 -6.37
C LEU A 133 -5.88 -7.87 -6.20
N LEU A 134 -6.28 -8.52 -7.29
CA LEU A 134 -6.68 -9.93 -7.28
C LEU A 134 -5.50 -10.85 -6.93
N ASN A 135 -5.83 -12.01 -6.35
CA ASN A 135 -4.90 -13.11 -6.07
C ASN A 135 -5.52 -14.46 -6.52
N GLY A 136 -4.72 -15.53 -6.51
CA GLY A 136 -5.17 -16.89 -6.77
C GLY A 136 -5.82 -17.10 -8.15
N GLN A 137 -6.88 -17.90 -8.21
CA GLN A 137 -7.48 -18.34 -9.48
C GLN A 137 -8.11 -17.19 -10.28
N THR A 138 -8.80 -16.25 -9.62
CA THR A 138 -9.42 -15.10 -10.28
C THR A 138 -8.36 -14.19 -10.91
N TRP A 139 -7.24 -13.98 -10.21
CA TRP A 139 -6.10 -13.26 -10.78
C TRP A 139 -5.54 -13.97 -12.01
N PHE A 140 -5.38 -15.29 -11.95
CA PHE A 140 -4.86 -16.08 -13.07
C PHE A 140 -5.78 -15.97 -14.30
N GLN A 141 -7.10 -16.05 -14.12
CA GLN A 141 -8.08 -15.86 -15.19
C GLN A 141 -7.96 -14.48 -15.85
N HIS A 142 -7.92 -13.40 -15.06
CA HIS A 142 -7.75 -12.03 -15.57
C HIS A 142 -6.40 -11.86 -16.27
N ARG A 143 -5.32 -12.41 -15.70
CA ARG A 143 -3.99 -12.36 -16.32
C ARG A 143 -3.97 -13.08 -17.66
N ARG A 144 -4.57 -14.27 -17.76
CA ARG A 144 -4.68 -15.03 -19.01
C ARG A 144 -5.45 -14.27 -20.08
N MET A 145 -6.51 -13.56 -19.70
CA MET A 145 -7.31 -12.73 -20.61
C MET A 145 -6.53 -11.50 -21.12
N LEU A 146 -5.77 -10.83 -20.25
CA LEU A 146 -5.09 -9.57 -20.58
C LEU A 146 -3.72 -9.76 -21.26
N THR A 147 -2.99 -10.85 -20.97
CA THR A 147 -1.63 -11.07 -21.48
C THR A 147 -1.53 -10.97 -23.01
N PRO A 148 -2.48 -11.49 -23.82
CA PRO A 148 -2.43 -11.35 -25.28
C PRO A 148 -2.42 -9.90 -25.80
N ALA A 149 -3.02 -8.96 -25.07
CA ALA A 149 -3.05 -7.55 -25.45
C ALA A 149 -1.67 -6.86 -25.38
N PHE A 150 -0.71 -7.48 -24.69
CA PHE A 150 0.66 -7.02 -24.57
C PHE A 150 1.63 -7.83 -25.45
N HIS A 151 1.11 -8.63 -26.39
CA HIS A 151 1.93 -9.34 -27.36
C HIS A 151 2.55 -8.37 -28.39
N TYR A 152 3.77 -8.63 -28.85
CA TYR A 152 4.52 -7.69 -29.69
C TYR A 152 3.77 -7.29 -30.97
N ASP A 153 3.01 -8.19 -31.58
CA ASP A 153 2.21 -7.89 -32.78
C ASP A 153 1.08 -6.88 -32.52
N ILE A 154 0.54 -6.85 -31.30
CA ILE A 154 -0.44 -5.85 -30.86
C ILE A 154 0.24 -4.52 -30.53
N LEU A 155 1.47 -4.55 -30.02
CA LEU A 155 2.22 -3.36 -29.63
C LEU A 155 2.88 -2.64 -30.83
N LYS A 156 3.21 -3.33 -31.93
CA LYS A 156 3.86 -2.74 -33.11
C LYS A 156 3.13 -1.47 -33.63
N PRO A 157 1.80 -1.46 -33.83
CA PRO A 157 1.10 -0.25 -34.25
C PRO A 157 1.11 0.88 -33.22
N TYR A 158 1.26 0.57 -31.92
CA TYR A 158 1.27 1.58 -30.85
C TYR A 158 2.50 2.47 -30.91
N VAL A 159 3.60 2.02 -31.52
CA VAL A 159 4.80 2.85 -31.68
C VAL A 159 4.49 4.15 -32.42
N GLY A 160 3.65 4.10 -33.46
CA GLY A 160 3.22 5.31 -34.18
C GLY A 160 2.42 6.27 -33.27
N LEU A 161 1.47 5.73 -32.51
CA LEU A 161 0.65 6.51 -31.58
C LEU A 161 1.48 7.14 -30.44
N MET A 162 2.47 6.39 -29.94
CA MET A 162 3.44 6.88 -28.94
C MET A 162 4.27 8.02 -29.51
N ALA A 163 4.80 7.86 -30.74
CA ALA A 163 5.58 8.89 -31.40
C ALA A 163 4.76 10.18 -31.62
N ASP A 164 3.49 10.06 -31.97
CA ASP A 164 2.58 11.20 -32.11
C ASP A 164 2.39 11.94 -30.77
N SER A 165 2.16 11.22 -29.66
CA SER A 165 2.04 11.83 -28.32
C SER A 165 3.34 12.48 -27.84
N VAL A 166 4.50 11.93 -28.21
CA VAL A 166 5.81 12.53 -27.95
C VAL A 166 6.00 13.79 -28.78
N ARG A 167 5.66 13.79 -30.07
CA ARG A 167 5.78 14.96 -30.95
C ARG A 167 4.96 16.14 -30.40
N VAL A 168 3.71 15.92 -29.99
CA VAL A 168 2.89 16.97 -29.37
C VAL A 168 3.52 17.52 -28.07
N MET A 169 4.21 16.68 -27.29
CA MET A 169 4.93 17.15 -26.10
C MET A 169 6.14 18.02 -26.49
N LEU A 170 6.89 17.62 -27.52
CA LEU A 170 8.07 18.35 -28.01
C LEU A 170 7.69 19.68 -28.65
N ASP A 171 6.63 19.73 -29.45
CA ASP A 171 6.13 20.98 -30.05
C ASP A 171 5.85 22.04 -28.97
N LYS A 172 5.29 21.62 -27.83
CA LYS A 172 5.06 22.50 -26.68
C LYS A 172 6.34 22.93 -25.97
N TRP A 173 7.33 22.06 -25.92
CA TRP A 173 8.63 22.42 -25.34
C TRP A 173 9.32 23.46 -26.21
N GLU A 174 9.23 23.34 -27.54
CA GLU A 174 9.75 24.35 -28.47
C GLU A 174 9.11 25.73 -28.24
N GLU A 175 7.80 25.79 -28.00
CA GLU A 175 7.11 27.05 -27.66
C GLU A 175 7.57 27.65 -26.31
N LEU A 176 7.83 26.80 -25.31
CA LEU A 176 8.23 27.23 -23.96
C LEU A 176 9.71 27.61 -23.85
N LEU A 177 10.58 27.01 -24.68
CA LEU A 177 12.01 27.31 -24.70
C LEU A 177 12.32 28.73 -25.20
N GLY A 178 11.37 29.39 -25.87
CA GLY A 178 11.48 30.81 -26.20
C GLY A 178 11.51 31.76 -25.00
N GLN A 179 11.30 31.26 -23.77
CA GLN A 179 11.16 32.05 -22.55
C GLN A 179 12.37 31.96 -21.59
N ASP A 180 13.46 31.28 -21.98
CA ASP A 180 14.73 31.16 -21.23
C ASP A 180 14.56 30.76 -19.74
N SER A 181 13.52 29.95 -19.46
CA SER A 181 13.16 29.52 -18.11
C SER A 181 13.31 28.00 -17.93
N PRO A 182 13.61 27.52 -16.70
CA PRO A 182 13.67 26.09 -16.42
C PRO A 182 12.31 25.42 -16.67
N LEU A 183 12.30 24.36 -17.47
CA LEU A 183 11.11 23.59 -17.79
C LEU A 183 10.89 22.45 -16.79
N GLU A 184 9.71 22.41 -16.17
CA GLU A 184 9.25 21.29 -15.35
C GLU A 184 8.80 20.13 -16.27
N VAL A 185 9.51 19.00 -16.26
CA VAL A 185 9.31 17.90 -17.22
C VAL A 185 8.29 16.86 -16.73
N PHE A 186 8.13 16.69 -15.42
CA PHE A 186 7.30 15.64 -14.83
C PHE A 186 5.84 15.73 -15.27
N GLN A 187 5.25 16.94 -15.25
CA GLN A 187 3.88 17.15 -15.67
C GLN A 187 3.70 16.89 -17.18
N HIS A 188 4.65 17.32 -18.01
CA HIS A 188 4.60 17.11 -19.46
C HIS A 188 4.67 15.62 -19.81
N VAL A 189 5.60 14.89 -19.19
CA VAL A 189 5.74 13.43 -19.37
C VAL A 189 4.52 12.70 -18.82
N SER A 190 3.96 13.12 -17.69
CA SER A 190 2.73 12.53 -17.13
C SER A 190 1.54 12.68 -18.06
N LEU A 191 1.37 13.85 -18.68
CA LEU A 191 0.31 14.08 -19.67
C LEU A 191 0.55 13.29 -20.97
N MET A 192 1.79 13.20 -21.43
CA MET A 192 2.17 12.41 -22.61
C MET A 192 1.91 10.92 -22.41
N THR A 193 2.30 10.37 -21.26
CA THR A 193 2.08 8.95 -20.92
C THR A 193 0.59 8.64 -20.77
N LEU A 194 -0.19 9.56 -20.18
CA LEU A 194 -1.65 9.45 -20.13
C LEU A 194 -2.28 9.46 -21.54
N ASP A 195 -1.89 10.41 -22.39
CA ASP A 195 -2.38 10.49 -23.78
C ASP A 195 -2.04 9.23 -24.58
N THR A 196 -0.81 8.73 -24.41
CA THR A 196 -0.33 7.48 -25.01
C THR A 196 -1.21 6.29 -24.63
N ILE A 197 -1.48 6.08 -23.32
CA ILE A 197 -2.25 4.93 -22.89
C ILE A 197 -3.72 5.03 -23.32
N MET A 198 -4.29 6.25 -23.35
CA MET A 198 -5.66 6.48 -23.83
C MET A 198 -5.81 6.16 -25.32
N LYS A 199 -4.83 6.56 -26.15
CA LYS A 199 -4.80 6.22 -27.59
C LYS A 199 -4.62 4.73 -27.82
N CYS A 200 -3.64 4.10 -27.14
CA CYS A 200 -3.25 2.73 -27.41
C CYS A 200 -4.27 1.71 -26.84
N ALA A 201 -4.61 1.82 -25.56
CA ALA A 201 -5.40 0.81 -24.85
C ALA A 201 -6.91 1.04 -24.99
N PHE A 202 -7.36 2.29 -25.02
CA PHE A 202 -8.79 2.64 -24.99
C PHE A 202 -9.34 3.16 -26.31
N ARG A 203 -8.47 3.33 -27.33
CA ARG A 203 -8.83 3.94 -28.62
C ARG A 203 -9.53 5.29 -28.47
N HIS A 204 -9.23 6.00 -27.39
CA HIS A 204 -9.90 7.24 -27.05
C HIS A 204 -9.07 8.43 -27.53
N TRP A 205 -9.65 9.21 -28.45
CA TRP A 205 -9.04 10.42 -29.01
C TRP A 205 -9.38 11.64 -28.16
N GLN A 206 -8.92 11.66 -26.91
CA GLN A 206 -9.01 12.86 -26.09
C GLN A 206 -7.62 13.43 -25.93
N ARG A 207 -7.42 14.64 -26.47
CA ARG A 207 -6.17 15.40 -26.44
C ARG A 207 -5.88 15.86 -25.01
N ALA A 208 -5.46 14.95 -24.13
CA ALA A 208 -5.19 15.23 -22.71
C ALA A 208 -4.15 16.35 -22.55
N GLN A 209 -3.25 16.47 -23.53
CA GLN A 209 -2.26 17.54 -23.60
C GLN A 209 -2.88 18.90 -23.97
N HIS A 210 -4.00 19.00 -24.67
CA HIS A 210 -4.57 20.30 -25.10
C HIS A 210 -5.49 20.97 -24.07
N SER A 211 -5.90 20.26 -23.01
CA SER A 211 -6.96 20.71 -22.10
C SER A 211 -6.50 21.49 -20.86
N ARG A 212 -5.24 21.94 -20.79
CA ARG A 212 -4.76 22.74 -19.64
C ARG A 212 -4.02 24.00 -20.09
N HIS A 213 -4.79 24.97 -20.58
CA HIS A 213 -4.61 26.36 -20.14
C HIS A 213 -5.59 26.55 -18.98
N LEU A 214 -5.15 26.27 -17.76
CA LEU A 214 -5.84 26.74 -16.57
C LEU A 214 -4.92 27.78 -15.91
N PRO A 215 -5.50 28.90 -15.43
CA PRO A 215 -4.78 30.06 -14.93
C PRO A 215 -3.90 29.75 -13.71
#